data_AF-A0A7H0FVN9-F1
#
_entry.id   AF-A0A7H0FVN9-F1
#
_cell.length_a   1.000
_cell.length_b   1.000
_cell.length_c   1.000
_cell.angle_alpha   90.00
_cell.angle_beta   90.00
_cell.angle_gamma   90.00
#
_symmetry.space_group_name_H-M   'P 1'
#
loop_
_entity.id
_entity.type
_entity.pdbx_description
1 polymer ?
#
loop_
_entity_poly.entity_id
_entity_poly.type
_entity_poly.pdbx_seq_one_letter_code
_entity_poly.pdbx_strand_id
1 'polypeptide(L)'
;MRQVFSSLRLENVEAVAKLLREAGIQVRITNGRSYKGAMRSRASYSDQSTAKPAVWVVHSEDHSRARDILRDNGLLESTRATDSFLPPSFRMAEEAAAAKSPAQQRTFRFKLILLGGIVLVIVLAMLRGCHAPRQAANTAPAAPVVSDQPARAGGTPQSLALAVFAKEVATAKFVLCLSIDDADASGAVIAAMKQPSNQVVPMSQCVREFDPERGSYQAATGQPALLVTVRNFKPTGADTGTVEFEAFHHGQFAHYKTLEVKRVGGAWQVTKVLRHVASFGMGE
;
A
#
# COMPACT_ATOMS: atom_id res chain seq x y z
N MET A 1 19.67 32.39 0.37
CA MET A 1 19.84 31.43 -0.73
C MET A 1 18.47 31.05 -1.29
N ARG A 2 18.32 30.96 -2.62
CA ARG A 2 17.05 30.59 -3.27
C ARG A 2 17.28 29.49 -4.31
N GLN A 3 16.40 28.49 -4.34
CA GLN A 3 16.47 27.39 -5.30
C GLN A 3 16.09 27.89 -6.70
N VAL A 4 16.92 27.58 -7.70
CA VAL A 4 16.68 27.96 -9.10
C VAL A 4 16.43 26.77 -10.01
N PHE A 5 16.94 25.59 -9.67
CA PHE A 5 16.81 24.39 -10.49
C PHE A 5 16.91 23.12 -9.62
N SER A 6 16.17 22.07 -9.97
CA SER A 6 16.29 20.74 -9.36
C SER A 6 16.02 19.66 -10.40
N SER A 7 16.76 18.56 -10.33
CA SER A 7 16.57 17.41 -11.22
C SER A 7 16.82 16.11 -10.47
N LEU A 8 16.24 15.01 -10.97
CA LEU A 8 16.56 13.66 -10.49
C LEU A 8 17.98 13.23 -10.89
N ARG A 9 18.49 13.74 -12.01
CA ARG A 9 19.84 13.43 -12.50
C ARG A 9 20.82 14.45 -11.96
N LEU A 10 21.80 13.96 -11.21
CA LEU A 10 22.81 14.79 -10.58
C LEU A 10 23.68 15.50 -11.63
N GLU A 11 23.93 14.85 -12.77
CA GLU A 11 24.71 15.38 -13.88
C GLU A 11 24.09 16.68 -14.43
N ASN A 12 22.75 16.73 -14.50
CA ASN A 12 22.03 17.92 -14.96
C ASN A 12 22.20 19.07 -13.98
N VAL A 13 22.13 18.78 -12.67
CA VAL A 13 22.33 19.77 -11.60
C VAL A 13 23.77 20.29 -11.59
N GLU A 14 24.75 19.43 -11.83
CA GLU A 14 26.16 19.79 -11.96
C GLU A 14 26.41 20.66 -13.19
N ALA A 15 25.83 20.31 -14.35
CA ALA A 15 25.93 21.09 -15.58
C ALA A 15 25.33 22.51 -15.41
N VAL A 16 24.15 22.60 -14.79
CA VAL A 16 23.51 23.88 -14.48
C VAL A 16 24.34 24.70 -13.50
N ALA A 17 24.89 24.07 -12.46
CA ALA A 17 25.75 24.77 -11.51
C ALA A 17 27.05 25.27 -12.17
N LYS A 18 27.62 24.52 -13.13
CA LYS A 18 28.79 24.95 -13.91
C LYS A 18 28.44 26.19 -14.75
N LEU A 19 27.34 26.13 -15.50
CA LEU A 19 26.86 27.24 -16.33
C LEU A 19 26.62 28.52 -15.53
N LEU A 20 26.02 28.43 -14.34
CA LEU A 20 25.81 29.60 -13.48
C LEU A 20 27.13 30.15 -12.90
N ARG A 21 28.10 29.29 -12.56
CA ARG A 21 29.43 29.75 -12.10
C ARG A 21 30.21 30.44 -13.21
N GLU A 22 30.13 29.94 -14.45
CA GLU A 22 30.76 30.58 -15.62
C GLU A 22 30.19 31.97 -15.89
N ALA A 23 28.91 32.20 -15.57
CA ALA A 23 28.28 33.52 -15.62
C ALA A 23 28.61 34.42 -14.40
N GLY A 24 29.50 33.98 -13.51
CA GLY A 24 29.92 34.72 -12.31
C GLY A 24 28.95 34.66 -11.14
N ILE A 25 27.98 33.73 -11.15
CA ILE A 25 26.97 33.60 -10.09
C ILE A 25 27.40 32.54 -9.07
N GLN A 26 27.41 32.92 -7.79
CA GLN A 26 27.77 32.00 -6.72
C GLN A 26 26.61 31.03 -6.40
N VAL A 27 26.86 29.73 -6.54
CA VAL A 27 25.86 28.68 -6.37
C VAL A 27 26.31 27.56 -5.43
N ARG A 28 25.34 26.98 -4.72
CA ARG A 28 25.49 25.82 -3.83
C ARG A 28 24.61 24.67 -4.32
N ILE A 29 25.19 23.46 -4.39
CA ILE A 29 24.45 22.24 -4.71
C ILE A 29 24.05 21.54 -3.40
N THR A 30 22.79 21.17 -3.26
CA THR A 30 22.30 20.29 -2.19
C THR A 30 22.07 18.89 -2.73
N ASN A 31 22.29 17.85 -1.91
CA ASN A 31 22.23 16.45 -2.31
C ASN A 31 23.17 16.12 -3.51
N GLY A 32 24.36 16.73 -3.52
CA GLY A 32 25.41 16.50 -4.53
C GLY A 32 26.23 15.22 -4.26
N ARG A 33 27.28 14.98 -5.06
CA ARG A 33 28.18 13.82 -4.83
C ARG A 33 28.81 13.92 -3.45
N SER A 34 28.43 13.02 -2.54
CA SER A 34 29.15 12.81 -1.29
C SER A 34 30.43 12.04 -1.60
N TYR A 35 31.56 12.49 -1.05
CA TYR A 35 32.86 11.80 -1.14
C TYR A 35 32.83 10.40 -0.48
N LYS A 36 31.81 10.09 0.32
CA LYS A 36 31.60 8.75 0.92
C LYS A 36 30.21 8.20 0.56
N GLY A 37 30.19 7.19 -0.32
CA GLY A 37 29.04 6.31 -0.66
C GLY A 37 28.07 6.92 -1.70
N ALA A 38 27.47 6.19 -2.64
CA ALA A 38 27.39 4.76 -2.88
C ALA A 38 27.31 4.49 -4.40
N MET A 39 27.70 3.27 -4.78
CA MET A 39 27.66 2.67 -6.11
C MET A 39 26.43 3.11 -6.93
N ARG A 40 26.71 3.55 -8.17
CA ARG A 40 25.80 3.81 -9.31
C ARG A 40 24.45 3.08 -9.27
N SER A 41 23.52 3.55 -8.44
CA SER A 41 22.12 3.19 -8.48
C SER A 41 21.50 3.95 -9.65
N ARG A 42 20.92 3.22 -10.61
CA ARG A 42 20.20 3.82 -11.75
C ARG A 42 19.03 4.63 -11.19
N ALA A 43 18.99 5.92 -11.48
CA ALA A 43 17.89 6.81 -11.06
C ALA A 43 16.55 6.28 -11.63
N SER A 44 15.71 5.71 -10.76
CA SER A 44 14.37 5.27 -11.11
C SER A 44 13.39 6.45 -11.05
N TYR A 45 12.54 6.60 -12.06
CA TYR A 45 11.51 7.65 -12.11
C TYR A 45 10.38 7.43 -11.09
N SER A 46 10.27 6.23 -10.49
CA SER A 46 9.19 5.87 -9.56
C SER A 46 9.45 6.24 -8.10
N ASP A 47 10.66 6.66 -7.73
CA ASP A 47 10.99 7.00 -6.34
C ASP A 47 10.87 8.52 -6.09
N GLN A 48 9.67 8.95 -5.70
CA GLN A 48 9.42 10.34 -5.30
C GLN A 48 9.89 10.67 -3.87
N SER A 49 10.40 9.69 -3.10
CA SER A 49 10.71 9.87 -1.67
C SER A 49 12.15 10.30 -1.39
N THR A 50 13.06 10.20 -2.36
CA THR A 50 14.47 10.57 -2.20
C THR A 50 14.68 12.08 -2.41
N ALA A 51 15.45 12.72 -1.53
CA ALA A 51 15.76 14.14 -1.60
C ALA A 51 16.46 14.49 -2.93
N LYS A 52 15.79 15.29 -3.77
CA LYS A 52 16.28 15.61 -5.12
C LYS A 52 17.52 16.53 -5.06
N PRO A 53 18.54 16.29 -5.90
CA PRO A 53 19.60 17.26 -6.13
C PRO A 53 19.05 18.61 -6.62
N ALA A 54 19.57 19.70 -6.06
CA ALA A 54 19.11 21.05 -6.39
C ALA A 54 20.24 22.09 -6.35
N VAL A 55 20.13 23.11 -7.19
CA VAL A 55 21.02 24.28 -7.25
C VAL A 55 20.35 25.47 -6.56
N TRP A 56 21.08 26.05 -5.62
CA TRP A 56 20.70 27.22 -4.86
C TRP A 56 21.65 28.36 -5.19
N VAL A 57 21.12 29.54 -5.48
CA VAL A 57 21.93 30.76 -5.60
C VAL A 57 22.18 31.29 -4.20
N VAL A 58 23.44 31.61 -3.88
CA VAL A 58 23.86 32.07 -2.55
C VAL A 58 23.32 33.47 -2.28
N HIS A 59 23.60 34.38 -3.22
CA HIS A 59 23.22 35.78 -3.25
C HIS A 59 21.79 35.99 -3.75
N SER A 60 21.00 36.80 -3.06
CA SER A 60 19.61 37.06 -3.43
C SER A 60 19.46 37.89 -4.71
N GLU A 61 20.40 38.79 -4.92
CA GLU A 61 20.52 39.73 -6.03
C GLU A 61 20.75 39.01 -7.37
N ASP A 62 21.50 37.90 -7.34
CA ASP A 62 21.81 37.10 -8.53
C ASP A 62 20.65 36.18 -8.97
N HIS A 63 19.57 36.10 -8.18
CA HIS A 63 18.49 35.16 -8.45
C HIS A 63 17.76 35.46 -9.77
N SER A 64 17.44 36.72 -10.05
CA SER A 64 16.75 37.10 -11.30
C SER A 64 17.65 36.83 -12.51
N ARG A 65 18.91 37.26 -12.42
CA ARG A 65 19.94 37.02 -13.44
C ARG A 65 20.16 35.53 -13.71
N ALA A 66 20.21 34.70 -12.66
CA ALA A 66 20.31 33.25 -12.80
C ALA A 66 19.12 32.65 -13.56
N ARG A 67 17.90 33.11 -13.29
CA ARG A 67 16.70 32.65 -14.00
C ARG A 67 16.67 33.09 -15.45
N ASP A 68 17.16 34.28 -15.75
CA ASP A 68 17.24 34.77 -17.13
C ASP A 68 18.21 33.91 -17.94
N ILE A 69 19.41 33.64 -17.42
CA ILE A 69 20.38 32.74 -18.04
C ILE A 69 19.79 31.34 -18.27
N LEU A 70 19.06 30.79 -17.28
CA LEU A 70 18.44 29.47 -17.43
C LEU A 70 17.31 29.46 -18.48
N ARG A 71 16.59 30.56 -18.63
CA ARG A 71 15.56 30.72 -19.67
C ARG A 71 16.18 30.80 -21.06
N ASP A 72 17.26 31.56 -21.21
CA ASP A 72 17.98 31.72 -22.48
C ASP A 72 18.58 30.39 -22.97
N ASN A 73 18.89 29.49 -22.04
CA ASN A 73 19.38 28.13 -22.34
C ASN A 73 18.26 27.08 -22.47
N GLY A 74 16.98 27.49 -22.46
CA GLY A 74 15.82 26.58 -22.59
C GLY A 74 15.59 25.65 -21.39
N LEU A 75 16.21 25.95 -20.24
CA LEU A 75 16.14 25.11 -19.03
C LEU A 75 14.98 25.51 -18.09
N LEU A 76 14.33 26.63 -18.37
CA LEU A 76 13.11 27.08 -17.70
C LEU A 76 12.07 27.47 -18.76
N GLU A 77 10.84 26.98 -18.59
CA GLU A 77 9.74 27.52 -19.39
C GLU A 77 9.47 28.98 -19.01
N SER A 78 9.33 29.81 -20.03
CA SER A 78 8.91 31.19 -19.88
C SER A 78 7.47 31.20 -19.35
N THR A 79 7.29 31.59 -18.09
CA THR A 79 5.96 31.96 -17.55
C THR A 79 5.45 33.29 -18.13
N ARG A 80 6.14 33.88 -19.12
CA ARG A 80 5.62 35.02 -19.89
C ARG A 80 4.62 34.43 -20.87
N ALA A 81 3.34 34.65 -20.56
CA ALA A 81 2.19 34.20 -21.34
C ALA A 81 2.29 34.71 -22.78
N THR A 82 2.87 33.87 -23.64
CA THR A 82 2.78 34.00 -25.11
C THR A 82 2.33 32.67 -25.71
N ASP A 83 1.45 31.98 -24.98
CA ASP A 83 0.42 31.12 -25.56
C ASP A 83 -0.69 30.92 -24.52
N SER A 84 -1.91 31.25 -24.93
CA SER A 84 -3.10 31.30 -24.10
C SER A 84 -3.52 29.90 -23.65
N PHE A 85 -3.18 29.55 -22.41
CA PHE A 85 -3.82 28.46 -21.67
C PHE A 85 -4.39 28.98 -20.34
N LEU A 86 -5.20 30.04 -20.40
CA LEU A 86 -6.08 30.38 -19.27
C LEU A 86 -7.37 29.57 -19.39
N PRO A 87 -7.76 28.79 -18.36
CA PRO A 87 -9.14 28.40 -18.15
C PRO A 87 -9.82 29.42 -17.21
N PRO A 88 -10.82 30.16 -17.70
CA PRO A 88 -11.91 30.63 -16.85
C PRO A 88 -13.24 30.19 -17.49
N SER A 89 -14.26 29.71 -16.79
CA SER A 89 -14.61 29.80 -15.38
C SER A 89 -15.82 28.89 -15.17
N PHE A 90 -15.83 28.12 -14.08
CA PHE A 90 -17.05 27.49 -13.56
C PHE A 90 -18.01 28.59 -13.09
N ARG A 91 -19.05 28.90 -13.88
CA ARG A 91 -20.24 29.63 -13.42
C ARG A 91 -21.49 29.11 -14.15
N MET A 92 -22.38 28.52 -13.35
CA MET A 92 -23.84 28.38 -13.49
C MET A 92 -24.46 28.44 -14.90
N ALA A 93 -25.01 27.30 -15.32
CA ALA A 93 -26.23 27.25 -16.12
C ALA A 93 -27.26 26.41 -15.34
N GLU A 94 -27.76 26.99 -14.25
CA GLU A 94 -29.05 26.62 -13.66
C GLU A 94 -30.11 27.30 -14.52
N GLU A 95 -30.66 26.58 -15.50
CA GLU A 95 -32.03 26.68 -16.00
C GLU A 95 -32.18 25.88 -17.31
N ALA A 96 -32.59 24.64 -17.16
CA ALA A 96 -33.37 23.94 -18.18
C ALA A 96 -34.32 23.00 -17.45
N ALA A 97 -35.39 23.59 -16.91
CA ALA A 97 -36.58 22.85 -16.50
C ALA A 97 -37.24 22.24 -17.75
N ALA A 98 -36.70 21.12 -18.23
CA ALA A 98 -37.28 20.33 -19.30
C ALA A 98 -38.27 19.31 -18.69
N ALA A 99 -39.50 19.36 -19.19
CA ALA A 99 -40.63 18.53 -18.78
C ALA A 99 -40.28 17.03 -18.70
N LYS A 100 -40.53 16.42 -17.53
CA LYS A 100 -40.28 15.00 -17.28
C LYS A 100 -41.27 14.14 -18.09
N SER A 101 -40.75 13.28 -18.95
CA SER A 101 -41.55 12.37 -19.80
C SER A 101 -42.35 11.35 -18.96
N PRO A 102 -43.49 10.85 -19.47
CA PRO A 102 -44.33 9.86 -18.75
C PRO A 102 -43.62 8.52 -18.49
N ALA A 103 -42.50 8.25 -19.16
CA ALA A 103 -41.64 7.10 -18.89
C ALA A 103 -40.82 7.25 -17.59
N GLN A 104 -40.39 8.48 -17.26
CA GLN A 104 -39.61 8.77 -16.06
C GLN A 104 -40.46 8.77 -14.77
N GLN A 105 -41.77 9.01 -14.89
CA GLN A 105 -42.71 8.87 -13.77
C GLN A 105 -42.95 7.40 -13.39
N ARG A 106 -42.89 6.47 -14.35
CA ARG A 106 -43.05 5.03 -14.09
C ARG A 106 -41.85 4.44 -13.36
N THR A 107 -40.64 4.82 -13.74
CA THR A 107 -39.40 4.35 -13.05
C THR A 107 -39.30 4.87 -11.62
N PHE A 108 -39.79 6.09 -11.34
CA PHE A 108 -39.87 6.62 -9.98
C PHE A 108 -40.85 5.84 -9.09
N ARG A 109 -42.01 5.42 -9.63
CA ARG A 109 -42.98 4.58 -8.91
C ARG A 109 -42.43 3.20 -8.60
N PHE A 110 -41.71 2.56 -9.53
CA PHE A 110 -41.02 1.29 -9.27
C PHE A 110 -39.95 1.42 -8.18
N LYS A 111 -39.17 2.51 -8.21
CA LYS A 111 -38.16 2.78 -7.17
C LYS A 111 -38.77 2.96 -5.78
N LEU A 112 -39.94 3.60 -5.68
CA LEU A 112 -40.68 3.76 -4.43
C LEU A 112 -41.28 2.44 -3.91
N ILE A 113 -41.83 1.61 -4.79
CA ILE A 113 -42.33 0.27 -4.42
C ILE A 113 -41.19 -0.62 -3.92
N LEU A 114 -40.02 -0.58 -4.59
CA LEU A 114 -38.84 -1.33 -4.18
C LEU A 114 -38.34 -0.90 -2.79
N LEU A 115 -38.26 0.41 -2.54
CA LEU A 115 -37.86 0.95 -1.23
C LEU A 115 -38.86 0.57 -0.13
N GLY A 116 -40.17 0.63 -0.42
CA GLY A 116 -41.20 0.14 0.49
C GLY A 116 -41.07 -1.35 0.82
N GLY A 117 -40.75 -2.18 -0.18
CA GLY A 117 -40.49 -3.61 0.01
C GLY A 117 -39.29 -3.90 0.90
N ILE A 118 -38.19 -3.16 0.74
CA ILE A 118 -37.00 -3.31 1.58
C ILE A 118 -37.30 -2.96 3.04
N VAL A 119 -38.03 -1.87 3.28
CA VAL A 119 -38.45 -1.48 4.65
C VAL A 119 -39.35 -2.55 5.26
N LEU A 120 -40.28 -3.11 4.50
CA LEU A 120 -41.15 -4.19 4.96
C LEU A 120 -40.36 -5.45 5.36
N VAL A 121 -39.35 -5.83 4.57
CA VAL A 121 -38.46 -6.97 4.87
C VAL A 121 -37.65 -6.72 6.14
N ILE A 122 -37.14 -5.50 6.34
CA ILE A 122 -36.39 -5.14 7.56
C ILE A 122 -37.30 -5.21 8.80
N VAL A 123 -38.52 -4.70 8.72
CA VAL A 123 -39.49 -4.76 9.82
C VAL A 123 -39.88 -6.21 10.13
N LEU A 124 -40.10 -7.04 9.10
CA LEU A 124 -40.38 -8.47 9.29
C LEU A 124 -39.18 -9.23 9.87
N ALA A 125 -37.95 -8.87 9.48
CA ALA A 125 -36.73 -9.45 10.02
C ALA A 125 -36.49 -9.04 11.48
N MET A 126 -36.82 -7.80 11.87
CA MET A 126 -36.76 -7.35 13.26
C MET A 126 -37.83 -8.04 14.12
N LEU A 127 -39.05 -8.21 13.60
CA LEU A 127 -40.11 -8.93 14.31
C LEU A 127 -39.79 -10.43 14.49
N ARG A 128 -39.12 -11.06 13.51
CA ARG A 128 -38.58 -12.43 13.66
C ARG A 128 -37.34 -12.51 14.55
N GLY A 129 -36.52 -11.46 14.59
CA GLY A 129 -35.31 -11.37 15.42
C GLY A 129 -35.58 -11.29 16.93
N CYS A 130 -36.75 -10.78 17.34
CA CYS A 130 -37.16 -10.73 18.75
C CYS A 130 -37.65 -12.08 19.31
N HIS A 131 -37.80 -13.13 18.50
CA HIS A 131 -38.23 -14.47 18.93
C HIS A 131 -37.22 -15.59 18.61
N ALA A 132 -35.95 -15.25 18.36
CA ALA A 132 -34.91 -16.27 18.28
C ALA A 132 -34.57 -16.75 19.70
N PRO A 133 -34.79 -18.03 20.06
CA PRO A 133 -34.32 -18.54 21.32
C PRO A 133 -32.79 -18.42 21.33
N ARG A 134 -32.23 -17.89 22.42
CA ARG A 134 -30.81 -18.09 22.76
C ARG A 134 -30.57 -19.58 22.69
N GLN A 135 -29.87 -20.03 21.65
CA GLN A 135 -29.35 -21.39 21.64
C GLN A 135 -28.41 -21.50 22.84
N ALA A 136 -28.85 -22.27 23.83
CA ALA A 136 -27.99 -22.79 24.86
C ALA A 136 -26.78 -23.43 24.17
N ALA A 137 -25.60 -23.12 24.68
CA ALA A 137 -24.33 -23.59 24.17
C ALA A 137 -24.32 -25.13 24.12
N ASN A 138 -24.60 -25.68 22.94
CA ASN A 138 -24.09 -26.99 22.60
C ASN A 138 -22.58 -26.85 22.52
N THR A 139 -21.86 -27.71 23.23
CA THR A 139 -20.41 -27.93 23.13
C THR A 139 -20.05 -28.24 21.67
N ALA A 140 -19.89 -27.18 20.88
CA ALA A 140 -19.09 -27.22 19.67
C ALA A 140 -17.65 -27.55 20.08
N PRO A 141 -16.90 -28.31 19.27
CA PRO A 141 -15.48 -28.51 19.52
C PRO A 141 -14.83 -27.13 19.73
N ALA A 142 -14.12 -26.98 20.85
CA ALA A 142 -13.50 -25.71 21.22
C ALA A 142 -12.69 -25.18 20.04
N ALA A 143 -13.04 -23.98 19.58
CA ALA A 143 -12.23 -23.30 18.56
C ALA A 143 -10.78 -23.23 19.07
N PRO A 144 -9.77 -23.46 18.21
CA PRO A 144 -8.38 -23.43 18.62
C PRO A 144 -8.07 -22.07 19.25
N VAL A 145 -7.72 -22.07 20.54
CA VAL A 145 -7.33 -20.84 21.25
C VAL A 145 -5.95 -20.44 20.77
N VAL A 146 -5.88 -19.37 19.99
CA VAL A 146 -4.61 -18.80 19.51
C VAL A 146 -4.05 -17.87 20.59
N SER A 147 -2.80 -18.11 21.01
CA SER A 147 -2.17 -17.37 22.11
C SER A 147 -1.91 -15.90 21.75
N ASP A 148 -2.18 -15.02 22.70
CA ASP A 148 -1.78 -13.61 22.65
C ASP A 148 -0.30 -13.39 22.99
N GLN A 149 0.44 -14.47 23.30
CA GLN A 149 1.86 -14.42 23.61
C GLN A 149 2.70 -14.86 22.41
N PRO A 150 3.89 -14.27 22.24
CA PRO A 150 4.85 -14.75 21.25
C PRO A 150 5.48 -16.07 21.67
N ALA A 151 5.91 -16.87 20.69
CA ALA A 151 6.61 -18.13 20.96
C ALA A 151 8.00 -17.93 21.62
N ARG A 152 8.58 -16.74 21.44
CA ARG A 152 9.87 -16.31 22.01
C ARG A 152 9.76 -14.92 22.61
N ALA A 153 10.57 -14.61 23.62
CA ALA A 153 10.61 -13.27 24.22
C ALA A 153 10.90 -12.21 23.14
N GLY A 154 10.08 -11.15 23.12
CA GLY A 154 10.18 -10.08 22.11
C GLY A 154 9.75 -10.49 20.69
N GLY A 155 9.17 -11.68 20.51
CA GLY A 155 8.62 -12.11 19.24
C GLY A 155 7.23 -11.52 18.93
N THR A 156 6.71 -11.90 17.78
CA THR A 156 5.40 -11.56 17.27
C THR A 156 4.33 -12.41 17.97
N PRO A 157 3.32 -11.78 18.63
CA PRO A 157 2.17 -12.50 19.19
C PRO A 157 1.45 -13.34 18.13
N GLN A 158 1.05 -14.57 18.47
CA GLN A 158 0.40 -15.46 17.48
C GLN A 158 -0.98 -14.93 17.04
N SER A 159 -1.73 -14.32 17.95
CA SER A 159 -3.00 -13.64 17.67
C SER A 159 -2.82 -12.46 16.68
N LEU A 160 -1.72 -11.73 16.79
CA LEU A 160 -1.36 -10.64 15.87
C LEU A 160 -1.03 -11.20 14.49
N ALA A 161 -0.18 -12.22 14.42
CA ALA A 161 0.16 -12.88 13.16
C ALA A 161 -1.09 -13.44 12.47
N LEU A 162 -1.99 -14.08 13.21
CA LEU A 162 -3.27 -14.56 12.70
C LEU A 162 -4.09 -13.42 12.06
N ALA A 163 -4.21 -12.28 12.75
CA ALA A 163 -4.95 -11.13 12.22
C ALA A 163 -4.34 -10.59 10.92
N VAL A 164 -3.01 -10.57 10.82
CA VAL A 164 -2.30 -10.17 9.60
C VAL A 164 -2.52 -11.18 8.48
N PHE A 165 -2.38 -12.48 8.73
CA PHE A 165 -2.63 -13.52 7.72
C PHE A 165 -4.06 -13.47 7.20
N ALA A 166 -5.04 -13.41 8.11
CA ALA A 166 -6.46 -13.34 7.75
C ALA A 166 -6.79 -12.11 6.90
N LYS A 167 -6.09 -10.99 7.12
CA LYS A 167 -6.28 -9.75 6.34
C LYS A 167 -5.64 -9.84 4.95
N GLU A 168 -4.41 -10.35 4.87
CA GLU A 168 -3.56 -10.18 3.69
C GLU A 168 -3.69 -11.30 2.66
N VAL A 169 -4.04 -12.53 3.07
CA VAL A 169 -4.06 -13.70 2.17
C VAL A 169 -5.43 -14.39 2.05
N ALA A 170 -6.50 -13.73 2.47
CA ALA A 170 -7.87 -14.27 2.42
C ALA A 170 -8.32 -14.71 1.02
N THR A 171 -7.83 -14.06 -0.04
CA THR A 171 -8.24 -14.33 -1.43
C THR A 171 -7.18 -15.06 -2.24
N ALA A 172 -6.10 -15.52 -1.60
CA ALA A 172 -5.03 -16.24 -2.29
C ALA A 172 -5.51 -17.63 -2.75
N LYS A 173 -5.12 -18.03 -3.97
CA LYS A 173 -5.50 -19.31 -4.59
C LYS A 173 -4.43 -20.39 -4.45
N PHE A 174 -3.43 -20.16 -3.59
CA PHE A 174 -2.28 -21.05 -3.40
C PHE A 174 -2.45 -21.89 -2.15
N VAL A 175 -1.64 -22.93 -2.02
CA VAL A 175 -1.35 -23.52 -0.71
C VAL A 175 -0.64 -22.47 0.14
N LEU A 176 -1.21 -22.13 1.29
CA LEU A 176 -0.66 -21.12 2.20
C LEU A 176 0.33 -21.78 3.15
N CYS A 177 1.60 -21.41 3.03
CA CYS A 177 2.69 -21.92 3.87
C CYS A 177 3.08 -20.84 4.87
N LEU A 178 2.70 -21.01 6.13
CA LEU A 178 2.75 -19.93 7.13
C LEU A 178 3.94 -20.04 8.08
N SER A 179 4.64 -18.93 8.29
CA SER A 179 5.67 -18.78 9.32
C SER A 179 5.54 -17.49 10.13
N ILE A 180 5.95 -17.55 11.39
CA ILE A 180 6.00 -16.42 12.33
C ILE A 180 7.44 -16.32 12.85
N ASP A 181 8.08 -15.16 12.65
CA ASP A 181 9.45 -14.91 13.13
C ASP A 181 10.45 -16.01 12.75
N ASP A 182 10.43 -16.45 11.49
CA ASP A 182 11.29 -17.48 10.91
C ASP A 182 11.06 -18.91 11.46
N ALA A 183 10.03 -19.12 12.27
CA ALA A 183 9.56 -20.44 12.71
C ALA A 183 8.21 -20.78 12.07
N ASP A 184 7.89 -22.07 11.97
CA ASP A 184 6.58 -22.51 11.51
C ASP A 184 5.45 -21.91 12.35
N ALA A 185 4.35 -21.52 11.70
CA ALA A 185 3.16 -21.10 12.42
C ALA A 185 2.62 -22.25 13.29
N SER A 186 2.14 -21.92 14.49
CA SER A 186 1.65 -22.92 15.43
C SER A 186 0.44 -23.69 14.88
N GLY A 187 0.24 -24.92 15.34
CA GLY A 187 -0.93 -25.72 14.95
C GLY A 187 -2.26 -25.00 15.17
N ALA A 188 -2.36 -24.15 16.20
CA ALA A 188 -3.54 -23.33 16.47
C ALA A 188 -3.75 -22.25 15.39
N VAL A 189 -2.69 -21.56 14.95
CA VAL A 189 -2.76 -20.58 13.86
C VAL A 189 -3.11 -21.27 12.53
N ILE A 190 -2.49 -22.41 12.24
CA ILE A 190 -2.79 -23.21 11.05
C ILE A 190 -4.26 -23.64 11.05
N ALA A 191 -4.77 -24.16 12.17
CA ALA A 191 -6.15 -24.57 12.30
C ALA A 191 -7.14 -23.40 12.16
N ALA A 192 -6.81 -22.21 12.71
CA ALA A 192 -7.64 -21.02 12.60
C ALA A 192 -7.71 -20.42 11.18
N MET A 193 -6.66 -20.62 10.37
CA MET A 193 -6.60 -20.14 8.98
C MET A 193 -7.26 -21.09 7.97
N LYS A 194 -7.48 -22.36 8.34
CA LYS A 194 -8.11 -23.35 7.46
C LYS A 194 -9.56 -22.98 7.16
N GLN A 195 -9.90 -23.00 5.88
CA GLN A 195 -11.23 -22.82 5.32
C GLN A 195 -11.49 -23.93 4.29
N PRO A 196 -12.75 -24.24 3.95
CA PRO A 196 -13.05 -25.27 2.95
C PRO A 196 -12.41 -25.02 1.57
N SER A 197 -12.11 -23.77 1.26
CA SER A 197 -11.59 -23.30 -0.02
C SER A 197 -10.07 -23.14 -0.06
N ASN A 198 -9.34 -23.37 1.04
CA ASN A 198 -7.89 -23.20 1.09
C ASN A 198 -7.18 -24.41 1.70
N GLN A 199 -5.89 -24.53 1.39
CA GLN A 199 -4.99 -25.45 2.07
C GLN A 199 -3.96 -24.62 2.82
N VAL A 200 -3.82 -24.87 4.12
CA VAL A 200 -2.87 -24.15 4.98
C VAL A 200 -1.96 -25.16 5.66
N VAL A 201 -0.66 -24.94 5.53
CA VAL A 201 0.39 -25.81 6.08
C VAL A 201 1.52 -24.99 6.71
N PRO A 202 2.33 -25.60 7.58
CA PRO A 202 3.58 -24.99 8.05
C PRO A 202 4.50 -24.64 6.87
N MET A 203 5.26 -23.56 7.02
CA MET A 203 6.24 -23.10 6.03
C MET A 203 7.24 -24.19 5.62
N SER A 204 7.68 -25.01 6.57
CA SER A 204 8.61 -26.13 6.35
C SER A 204 8.10 -27.21 5.38
N GLN A 205 6.79 -27.25 5.09
CA GLN A 205 6.21 -28.19 4.12
C GLN A 205 6.27 -27.68 2.67
N CYS A 206 6.85 -26.50 2.44
CA CYS A 206 6.89 -25.86 1.14
C CYS A 206 8.33 -25.54 0.72
N VAL A 207 8.57 -25.58 -0.58
CA VAL A 207 9.86 -25.27 -1.19
C VAL A 207 9.77 -23.87 -1.79
N ARG A 208 10.73 -23.02 -1.42
CA ARG A 208 10.91 -21.70 -2.03
C ARG A 208 11.59 -21.88 -3.39
N GLU A 209 10.91 -21.45 -4.45
CA GLU A 209 11.42 -21.47 -5.82
C GLU A 209 11.35 -20.06 -6.40
N PHE A 210 12.42 -19.64 -7.09
CA PHE A 210 12.55 -18.29 -7.64
C PHE A 210 12.17 -18.21 -9.11
N ASP A 211 12.20 -19.35 -9.82
CA ASP A 211 11.80 -19.47 -11.21
C ASP A 211 10.34 -19.02 -11.41
N PRO A 212 10.07 -18.02 -12.27
CA PRO A 212 8.72 -17.54 -12.54
C PRO A 212 7.82 -18.55 -13.25
N GLU A 213 8.36 -19.54 -13.97
CA GLU A 213 7.54 -20.56 -14.65
C GLU A 213 7.02 -21.60 -13.68
N ARG A 214 7.85 -21.97 -12.69
CA ARG A 214 7.51 -23.01 -11.72
C ARG A 214 6.82 -22.45 -10.48
N GLY A 215 7.39 -21.40 -9.92
CA GLY A 215 6.99 -20.86 -8.63
C GLY A 215 7.16 -21.82 -7.45
N SER A 216 7.03 -21.26 -6.25
CA SER A 216 7.12 -22.02 -5.01
C SER A 216 5.97 -23.02 -4.91
N TYR A 217 6.22 -24.17 -4.28
CA TYR A 217 5.29 -25.28 -4.26
C TYR A 217 5.31 -26.06 -2.94
N GLN A 218 4.22 -26.77 -2.64
CA GLN A 218 4.17 -27.68 -1.49
C GLN A 218 4.94 -28.96 -1.79
N ALA A 219 5.89 -29.34 -0.93
CA ALA A 219 6.79 -30.47 -1.17
C ALA A 219 6.05 -31.81 -1.36
N ALA A 220 4.96 -32.03 -0.61
CA ALA A 220 4.22 -33.29 -0.61
C ALA A 220 3.33 -33.50 -1.85
N THR A 221 2.77 -32.42 -2.42
CA THR A 221 1.75 -32.50 -3.48
C THR A 221 2.19 -31.87 -4.80
N GLY A 222 3.25 -31.07 -4.78
CA GLY A 222 3.66 -30.25 -5.92
C GLY A 222 2.73 -29.08 -6.23
N GLN A 223 1.69 -28.83 -5.41
CA GLN A 223 0.75 -27.74 -5.68
C GLN A 223 1.41 -26.36 -5.52
N PRO A 224 1.03 -25.36 -6.34
CA PRO A 224 1.52 -23.99 -6.21
C PRO A 224 1.28 -23.44 -4.80
N ALA A 225 2.33 -22.89 -4.22
CA ALA A 225 2.35 -22.43 -2.85
C ALA A 225 2.73 -20.96 -2.74
N LEU A 226 2.11 -20.27 -1.79
CA LEU A 226 2.46 -18.93 -1.36
C LEU A 226 3.10 -19.03 0.01
N LEU A 227 4.37 -18.65 0.09
CA LEU A 227 5.15 -18.61 1.32
C LEU A 227 4.83 -17.29 2.02
N VAL A 228 4.16 -17.36 3.17
CA VAL A 228 3.65 -16.18 3.88
C VAL A 228 4.30 -16.09 5.25
N THR A 229 5.00 -15.01 5.50
CA THR A 229 5.74 -14.78 6.74
C THR A 229 5.28 -13.48 7.40
N VAL A 230 5.02 -13.55 8.71
CA VAL A 230 4.84 -12.37 9.56
C VAL A 230 5.99 -12.33 10.56
N ARG A 231 6.73 -11.24 10.61
CA ARG A 231 7.91 -11.13 11.48
C ARG A 231 8.17 -9.72 11.97
N ASN A 232 9.13 -9.60 12.87
CA ASN A 232 9.73 -8.32 13.29
C ASN A 232 8.69 -7.36 13.89
N PHE A 233 7.79 -7.87 14.72
CA PHE A 233 6.86 -7.02 15.46
C PHE A 233 7.62 -6.07 16.39
N LYS A 234 7.35 -4.77 16.24
CA LYS A 234 7.93 -3.68 17.03
C LYS A 234 6.80 -2.92 17.71
N PRO A 235 6.59 -3.07 19.02
CA PRO A 235 5.57 -2.32 19.74
C PRO A 235 5.94 -0.82 19.74
N THR A 236 4.99 0.03 19.40
CA THR A 236 5.09 1.49 19.51
C THR A 236 4.24 2.03 20.67
N GLY A 237 3.41 1.17 21.28
CA GLY A 237 2.64 1.39 22.49
C GLY A 237 2.09 0.06 23.03
N ALA A 238 1.31 0.11 24.11
CA ALA A 238 0.76 -1.11 24.74
C ALA A 238 -0.12 -1.93 23.78
N ASP A 239 -0.92 -1.24 22.96
CA ASP A 239 -1.90 -1.83 22.05
C ASP A 239 -1.61 -1.48 20.58
N THR A 240 -0.38 -1.09 20.25
CA THR A 240 -0.03 -0.68 18.88
C THR A 240 1.42 -0.98 18.56
N GLY A 241 1.69 -1.25 17.29
CA GLY A 241 3.04 -1.48 16.80
C GLY A 241 3.10 -1.58 15.29
N THR A 242 4.28 -1.93 14.80
CA THR A 242 4.53 -2.22 13.39
C THR A 242 4.97 -3.66 13.22
N VAL A 243 4.58 -4.30 12.12
CA VAL A 243 4.99 -5.66 11.79
C VAL A 243 5.32 -5.77 10.31
N GLU A 244 6.23 -6.67 9.96
CA GLU A 244 6.57 -6.98 8.57
C GLU A 244 5.76 -8.19 8.08
N PHE A 245 5.25 -8.07 6.87
CA PHE A 245 4.55 -9.10 6.14
C PHE A 245 5.28 -9.38 4.83
N GLU A 246 5.53 -10.65 4.54
CA GLU A 246 6.10 -11.14 3.29
C GLU A 246 5.16 -12.20 2.72
N ALA A 247 4.83 -12.10 1.44
CA ALA A 247 4.18 -13.14 0.67
C ALA A 247 4.99 -13.38 -0.60
N PHE A 248 5.48 -14.60 -0.81
CA PHE A 248 6.40 -14.94 -1.89
C PHE A 248 5.91 -16.19 -2.63
N HIS A 249 5.81 -16.10 -3.96
CA HIS A 249 5.61 -17.27 -4.82
C HIS A 249 6.82 -17.46 -5.75
N HIS A 250 7.34 -16.42 -6.40
CA HIS A 250 8.59 -16.43 -7.18
C HIS A 250 9.18 -15.03 -7.29
N GLY A 251 10.29 -14.85 -8.01
CA GLY A 251 10.99 -13.56 -8.14
C GLY A 251 10.17 -12.42 -8.79
N GLN A 252 9.04 -12.74 -9.41
CA GLN A 252 8.13 -11.80 -10.06
C GLN A 252 6.74 -11.75 -9.39
N PHE A 253 6.53 -12.55 -8.34
CA PHE A 253 5.32 -12.57 -7.52
C PHE A 253 5.76 -12.60 -6.07
N ALA A 254 5.99 -11.41 -5.52
CA ALA A 254 6.36 -11.22 -4.13
C ALA A 254 5.83 -9.87 -3.63
N HIS A 255 5.30 -9.87 -2.42
CA HIS A 255 4.77 -8.71 -1.72
C HIS A 255 5.45 -8.58 -0.37
N TYR A 256 6.01 -7.41 -0.11
CA TYR A 256 6.64 -7.05 1.15
C TYR A 256 5.93 -5.82 1.70
N LYS A 257 5.37 -5.91 2.90
CA LYS A 257 4.65 -4.82 3.53
C LYS A 257 5.18 -4.56 4.93
N THR A 258 5.23 -3.29 5.30
CA THR A 258 5.31 -2.88 6.71
C THR A 258 3.94 -2.39 7.10
N LEU A 259 3.34 -3.03 8.09
CA LEU A 259 1.97 -2.81 8.52
C LEU A 259 1.96 -2.15 9.90
N GLU A 260 1.08 -1.17 10.07
CA GLU A 260 0.67 -0.69 11.39
C GLU A 260 -0.45 -1.59 11.90
N VAL A 261 -0.32 -2.02 13.14
CA VAL A 261 -1.26 -2.90 13.82
C VAL A 261 -1.69 -2.28 15.14
N LYS A 262 -2.96 -2.46 15.48
CA LYS A 262 -3.56 -1.96 16.72
C LYS A 262 -4.51 -2.98 17.32
N ARG A 263 -4.56 -3.06 18.65
CA ARG A 263 -5.58 -3.83 19.36
C ARG A 263 -6.86 -2.97 19.47
N VAL A 264 -7.95 -3.46 18.89
CA VAL A 264 -9.27 -2.81 18.91
C VAL A 264 -10.27 -3.82 19.47
N GLY A 265 -10.90 -3.49 20.60
CA GLY A 265 -11.83 -4.39 21.28
C GLY A 265 -11.19 -5.71 21.73
N GLY A 266 -9.91 -5.68 22.11
CA GLY A 266 -9.15 -6.86 22.53
C GLY A 266 -8.51 -7.67 21.40
N ALA A 267 -8.84 -7.42 20.13
CA ALA A 267 -8.29 -8.13 18.98
C ALA A 267 -7.31 -7.27 18.18
N TRP A 268 -6.20 -7.87 17.71
CA TRP A 268 -5.29 -7.20 16.79
C TRP A 268 -5.95 -6.98 15.43
N GLN A 269 -5.70 -5.83 14.84
CA GLN A 269 -6.16 -5.46 13.51
C GLN A 269 -5.07 -4.70 12.76
N VAL A 270 -4.96 -4.93 11.46
CA VAL A 270 -4.14 -4.12 10.56
C VAL A 270 -4.87 -2.81 10.30
N THR A 271 -4.30 -1.69 10.75
CA THR A 271 -4.93 -0.36 10.61
C THR A 271 -4.42 0.39 9.40
N LYS A 272 -3.14 0.21 9.02
CA LYS A 272 -2.52 0.95 7.93
C LYS A 272 -1.38 0.16 7.28
N VAL A 273 -1.22 0.34 5.97
CA VAL A 273 0.00 -0.09 5.25
C VAL A 273 0.96 1.08 5.25
N LEU A 274 2.09 0.96 5.95
CA LEU A 274 3.11 2.01 6.05
C LEU A 274 4.06 1.96 4.87
N ARG A 275 4.39 0.77 4.39
CA ARG A 275 5.23 0.53 3.22
C ARG A 275 4.70 -0.69 2.46
N HIS A 276 4.74 -0.63 1.13
CA HIS A 276 4.47 -1.76 0.27
C HIS A 276 5.50 -1.77 -0.86
N VAL A 277 6.18 -2.89 -1.02
CA VAL A 277 7.06 -3.19 -2.14
C VAL A 277 6.55 -4.47 -2.77
N ALA A 278 6.31 -4.46 -4.06
CA ALA A 278 5.90 -5.65 -4.80
C ALA A 278 6.84 -5.83 -5.99
N SER A 279 7.27 -7.06 -6.23
CA SER A 279 7.81 -7.44 -7.53
C SER A 279 6.62 -7.78 -8.41
N PHE A 280 6.42 -7.01 -9.48
CA PHE A 280 5.58 -7.41 -10.59
C PHE A 280 6.50 -7.80 -11.72
N GLY A 281 6.48 -9.08 -12.12
CA GLY A 281 6.84 -9.40 -13.50
C GLY A 281 5.90 -8.60 -14.39
N MET A 282 6.44 -7.88 -15.39
CA MET A 282 5.60 -7.38 -16.45
C MET A 282 5.04 -8.61 -17.15
N GLY A 283 3.83 -9.02 -16.79
CA GLY A 283 3.09 -10.04 -17.51
C GLY A 283 2.83 -9.52 -18.92
N GLU A 284 3.19 -10.33 -19.91
CA GLU A 284 2.59 -10.28 -21.25
C GLU A 284 1.09 -10.61 -21.17
#